data_AF-A0AAW1GZ80-F1
#
_entry.id   AF-A0AAW1GZ80-F1
#
_cell.length_a   1.000
_cell.length_b   1.000
_cell.length_c   1.000
_cell.angle_alpha   90.00
_cell.angle_beta   90.00
_cell.angle_gamma   90.00
#
_symmetry.space_group_name_H-M   'P 1'
#
loop_
_entity.id
_entity.type
_entity.pdbx_description
1 polymer ?
#
loop_
_entity_poly.entity_id
_entity_poly.type
_entity_poly.pdbx_seq_one_letter_code
_entity_poly.pdbx_strand_id
1 'polypeptide(L)'
;MANMLYKTQLFSHLRSSPLKNQSLSAQSTRGYHIDLGEREKSLLAKDPALSKFKSHKQGVKRIKKIGDVLTVIVVASCCYEIYVRATTREEARKQT
;
A
#
# COMPACT_ATOMS: atom_id res chain seq x y z
N MET A 1 -39.65 -30.15 11.30
CA MET A 1 -39.90 -30.41 9.86
C MET A 1 -39.16 -29.36 9.04
N ALA A 2 -38.52 -29.80 7.96
CA ALA A 2 -38.06 -29.06 6.79
C ALA A 2 -36.95 -27.99 6.94
N ASN A 3 -35.76 -28.38 6.51
CA ASN A 3 -34.71 -27.52 5.94
C ASN A 3 -35.29 -26.65 4.82
N MET A 4 -35.12 -25.34 4.90
CA MET A 4 -35.43 -24.44 3.79
C MET A 4 -34.15 -23.82 3.24
N LEU A 5 -33.51 -24.62 2.38
CA LEU A 5 -32.87 -24.24 1.12
C LEU A 5 -32.23 -22.84 1.08
N TYR A 6 -30.94 -22.85 1.42
CA TYR A 6 -29.94 -21.85 1.07
C TYR A 6 -29.90 -21.65 -0.46
N LYS A 7 -30.80 -20.80 -1.00
CA LYS A 7 -30.92 -20.59 -2.44
C LYS A 7 -29.96 -19.49 -2.88
N THR A 8 -28.81 -19.94 -3.34
CA THR A 8 -27.84 -19.27 -4.21
C THR A 8 -28.54 -18.46 -5.33
N GLN A 9 -28.67 -17.16 -5.12
CA GLN A 9 -29.15 -16.20 -6.13
C GLN A 9 -28.07 -15.17 -6.52
N LEU A 10 -26.84 -15.29 -6.00
CA LEU A 10 -25.77 -14.32 -6.28
C LEU A 10 -24.93 -14.63 -7.54
N PHE A 11 -25.17 -15.75 -8.22
CA PHE A 11 -24.37 -16.18 -9.39
C PHE A 11 -25.11 -16.16 -10.73
N SER A 12 -26.37 -15.72 -10.78
CA SER A 12 -27.13 -15.60 -12.04
C SER A 12 -26.64 -14.47 -12.96
N HIS A 13 -25.81 -13.56 -12.47
CA HIS A 13 -25.23 -12.47 -13.25
C HIS A 13 -23.99 -12.86 -14.05
N LEU A 14 -23.45 -14.06 -13.87
CA LEU A 14 -22.37 -14.60 -14.70
C LEU A 14 -22.94 -15.31 -15.94
N ARG A 15 -23.73 -14.59 -16.74
CA ARG A 15 -24.09 -15.03 -18.09
C ARG A 15 -23.08 -14.43 -19.07
N SER A 16 -21.98 -15.14 -19.30
CA SER A 16 -21.07 -14.87 -20.41
C SER A 16 -21.70 -15.39 -21.71
N SER A 17 -22.29 -14.50 -22.48
CA SER A 17 -22.63 -14.76 -23.88
C SER A 17 -21.38 -14.55 -24.74
N PRO A 18 -20.88 -15.56 -25.49
CA PRO A 18 -19.81 -15.36 -26.45
C PRO A 18 -20.44 -14.82 -27.73
N LEU A 19 -20.72 -13.51 -27.78
CA LEU A 19 -21.06 -12.87 -29.04
C LEU A 19 -19.77 -12.62 -29.81
N LYS A 20 -19.46 -13.57 -30.68
CA LYS A 20 -18.52 -13.46 -31.79
C LYS A 20 -18.94 -12.27 -32.66
N ASN A 21 -18.45 -11.08 -32.34
CA ASN A 21 -18.52 -9.91 -33.22
C ASN A 21 -17.10 -9.39 -33.49
N GLN A 22 -16.65 -9.80 -34.65
CA GLN A 22 -15.54 -9.27 -35.42
C GLN A 22 -15.79 -7.77 -35.64
N SER A 23 -15.09 -6.92 -34.90
CA SER A 23 -14.76 -5.57 -35.34
C SER A 23 -13.55 -5.10 -34.54
N LEU A 24 -12.47 -4.85 -35.27
CA LEU A 24 -11.20 -4.32 -34.79
C LEU A 24 -11.42 -3.06 -33.94
N SER A 25 -11.55 -3.22 -32.64
CA SER A 25 -11.31 -2.15 -31.67
C SER A 25 -11.14 -2.77 -30.28
N ALA A 26 -10.19 -3.71 -30.17
CA ALA A 26 -9.54 -3.94 -28.89
C ALA A 26 -8.66 -2.71 -28.62
N GLN A 27 -9.32 -1.63 -28.21
CA GLN A 27 -8.70 -0.38 -27.82
C GLN A 27 -7.66 -0.72 -26.75
N SER A 28 -6.40 -0.52 -27.10
CA SER A 28 -5.24 -0.86 -26.28
C SER A 28 -5.32 -0.12 -24.95
N THR A 29 -5.92 -0.74 -23.93
CA THR A 29 -5.78 -0.36 -22.51
C THR A 29 -4.44 -0.84 -21.95
N ARG A 30 -3.56 -1.39 -22.80
CA ARG A 30 -2.14 -1.55 -22.48
C ARG A 30 -1.49 -0.20 -22.74
N GLY A 31 -1.02 0.43 -21.67
CA GLY A 31 -0.13 1.59 -21.77
C GLY A 31 0.94 1.29 -22.81
N TYR A 32 1.06 2.16 -23.80
CA TYR A 32 1.97 1.98 -24.92
C TYR A 32 3.39 1.78 -24.37
N HIS A 33 3.92 0.56 -24.49
CA HIS A 33 5.35 0.32 -24.31
C HIS A 33 6.02 0.77 -25.60
N ILE A 34 6.20 2.09 -25.71
CA ILE A 34 6.98 2.67 -26.79
C ILE A 34 8.43 2.56 -26.35
N ASP A 35 9.18 1.70 -27.02
CA ASP A 35 10.63 1.65 -26.87
C ASP A 35 11.20 2.96 -27.40
N LEU A 36 11.42 3.88 -26.46
CA LEU A 36 11.94 5.20 -26.78
C LEU A 36 13.30 5.06 -27.47
N GLY A 37 13.45 5.70 -28.63
CA GLY A 37 14.72 5.73 -29.36
C GLY A 37 15.82 6.41 -28.56
N GLU A 38 17.09 6.28 -28.99
CA GLU A 38 18.23 6.90 -28.29
C GLU A 38 18.06 8.42 -28.08
N ARG A 39 17.49 9.09 -29.08
CA ARG A 39 17.15 10.53 -29.03
C ARG A 39 16.04 10.85 -28.04
N GLU A 40 15.04 10.00 -27.90
CA GLU A 40 13.93 10.24 -26.99
C GLU A 40 14.34 9.96 -25.54
N LYS A 41 15.21 8.97 -25.34
CA LYS A 41 15.87 8.69 -24.05
C LYS A 41 16.79 9.82 -23.61
N SER A 42 17.49 10.48 -24.54
CA SER A 42 18.34 11.63 -24.20
C SER A 42 17.52 12.88 -23.83
N LEU A 43 16.35 13.06 -24.43
CA LEU A 43 15.41 14.13 -24.06
C LEU A 43 14.72 13.90 -22.70
N LEU A 44 14.50 12.63 -22.32
CA LEU A 44 13.97 12.24 -21.02
C LEU A 44 15.05 12.08 -19.94
N ALA A 45 16.33 12.17 -20.33
CA ALA A 45 17.44 12.11 -19.39
C ALA A 45 17.30 13.24 -18.38
N LYS A 46 17.67 12.96 -17.14
CA LYS A 46 17.53 13.93 -16.06
C LYS A 46 18.49 15.10 -16.31
N ASP A 47 17.92 16.25 -16.66
CA ASP A 47 18.68 17.47 -16.90
C ASP A 47 19.41 17.91 -15.60
N PRO A 48 20.74 18.13 -15.65
CA PRO A 48 21.52 18.64 -14.53
C PRO A 48 21.02 20.00 -14.02
N ALA A 49 20.43 20.85 -14.86
CA ALA A 49 19.85 22.13 -14.44
C ALA A 49 18.60 21.91 -13.56
N LEU A 50 17.75 20.96 -13.93
CA LEU A 50 16.55 20.58 -13.16
C LEU A 50 16.89 19.77 -11.89
N SER A 51 18.09 19.19 -11.78
CA SER A 51 18.50 18.41 -10.60
C SER A 51 18.52 19.24 -9.31
N LYS A 52 18.84 20.52 -9.40
CA LYS A 52 18.93 21.47 -8.28
C LYS A 52 17.56 21.95 -7.81
N PHE A 53 16.63 22.13 -8.75
CA PHE A 53 15.27 22.61 -8.49
C PHE A 53 14.24 21.49 -8.30
N LYS A 54 14.60 20.25 -8.64
CA LYS A 54 13.80 19.07 -8.31
C LYS A 54 13.84 18.89 -6.80
N SER A 55 12.90 19.57 -6.13
CA SER A 55 12.69 19.57 -4.69
C SER A 55 12.85 18.15 -4.17
N HIS A 56 14.01 17.94 -3.57
CA HIS A 56 14.55 16.64 -3.28
C HIS A 56 13.73 16.02 -2.16
N LYS A 57 12.74 15.19 -2.55
CA LYS A 57 11.91 14.42 -1.63
C LYS A 57 12.72 13.48 -0.73
N GLN A 58 14.00 13.19 -1.01
CA GLN A 58 14.75 12.24 -0.16
C GLN A 58 15.11 12.84 1.21
N GLY A 59 15.33 14.15 1.32
CA GLY A 59 15.64 14.81 2.59
C GLY A 59 14.43 14.77 3.52
N VAL A 60 13.27 15.18 3.00
CA VAL A 60 11.97 15.09 3.69
C VAL A 60 11.63 13.63 4.04
N LYS A 61 11.91 12.67 3.15
CA LYS A 61 11.74 11.24 3.45
C LYS A 61 12.64 10.76 4.59
N ARG A 62 13.89 11.24 4.67
CA ARG A 62 14.81 10.90 5.78
C ARG A 62 14.32 11.50 7.09
N ILE A 63 13.91 12.77 7.09
CA ILE A 63 13.36 13.44 8.28
C ILE A 63 12.09 12.72 8.76
N LYS A 64 11.18 12.34 7.85
CA LYS A 64 9.99 11.55 8.19
C LYS A 64 10.35 10.23 8.86
N LYS A 65 11.31 9.47 8.30
CA LYS A 65 11.76 8.20 8.89
C LYS A 65 12.33 8.37 10.30
N ILE A 66 13.10 9.44 10.54
CA ILE A 66 13.65 9.72 11.87
C ILE A 66 12.51 10.02 12.86
N GLY A 67 11.53 10.81 12.44
CA GLY A 67 10.32 11.07 13.24
C GLY A 67 9.57 9.79 13.58
N ASP A 68 9.29 8.95 12.58
CA ASP A 68 8.57 7.68 12.76
C ASP A 68 9.32 6.75 13.75
N VAL A 69 10.64 6.63 13.63
CA VAL A 69 11.47 5.83 14.56
C VAL A 69 11.40 6.38 15.98
N LEU A 70 11.50 7.70 16.15
CA LEU A 70 11.41 8.32 17.47
C LEU A 70 10.04 8.07 18.10
N THR A 71 8.95 8.17 17.33
CA THR A 71 7.59 7.87 17.82
C THR A 71 7.47 6.42 18.30
N VAL A 72 8.01 5.45 17.55
CA VAL A 72 7.99 4.03 17.95
C VAL A 72 8.74 3.82 19.26
N ILE A 73 9.92 4.43 19.42
CA ILE A 73 10.71 4.32 20.65
C ILE A 73 9.93 4.88 21.84
N VAL A 74 9.32 6.06 21.72
CA VAL A 74 8.54 6.67 22.80
C VAL A 74 7.34 5.81 23.20
N VAL A 75 6.60 5.28 22.22
CA VAL A 75 5.47 4.38 22.47
C VAL A 75 5.94 3.11 23.17
N ALA A 76 7.01 2.47 22.69
CA ALA A 76 7.55 1.26 23.29
C ALA A 76 8.01 1.47 24.74
N SER A 77 8.74 2.57 25.01
CA SER A 77 9.18 2.92 26.36
C SER A 77 7.99 3.19 27.29
N CYS A 78 6.97 3.91 26.82
CA CYS A 78 5.77 4.17 27.61
C CYS A 78 5.00 2.86 27.93
N CYS A 79 4.84 1.98 26.95
CA CYS A 79 4.21 0.69 27.16
C CYS A 79 4.99 -0.19 28.15
N TYR A 80 6.33 -0.13 28.15
CA TYR A 80 7.16 -0.86 29.09
C TYR A 80 6.95 -0.39 30.53
N GLU A 81 6.92 0.92 30.78
CA GLU A 81 6.65 1.50 32.11
C GLU A 81 5.30 1.04 32.68
N ILE A 82 4.26 1.03 31.84
CA ILE A 82 2.93 0.57 32.25
C ILE A 82 2.94 -0.93 32.55
N TYR A 83 3.60 -1.73 31.69
CA TYR A 83 3.71 -3.18 31.88
C TYR A 83 4.40 -3.51 33.21
N VAL A 84 5.57 -2.92 33.49
CA VAL A 84 6.32 -3.16 34.74
C VAL A 84 5.52 -2.72 35.97
N ARG A 85 4.84 -1.57 35.89
CA ARG A 85 3.97 -1.10 37.00
C ARG A 85 2.76 -2.01 37.22
N ALA A 86 2.24 -2.63 36.17
CA ALA A 86 1.16 -3.60 36.27
C ALA A 86 1.65 -4.92 36.87
N THR A 87 2.79 -5.46 36.40
CA THR A 87 3.34 -6.73 36.92
C THR A 87 3.73 -6.62 38.39
N THR A 88 4.40 -5.54 38.79
CA THR A 88 4.76 -5.31 40.20
C THR A 88 3.55 -5.20 41.13
N ARG A 89 2.46 -4.58 40.66
CA ARG A 89 1.18 -4.53 41.40
C ARG A 89 0.52 -5.89 41.53
N GLU A 90 0.54 -6.69 40.47
CA GLU A 90 -0.03 -8.05 40.47
C GLU A 90 0.80 -8.99 41.35
N GLU A 91 2.13 -8.86 41.37
CA GLU A 91 3.00 -9.61 42.28
C GLU A 91 2.75 -9.24 43.74
N ALA A 92 2.56 -7.95 44.06
CA ALA A 92 2.23 -7.51 45.42
C ALA A 92 0.88 -8.06 45.91
N ARG A 93 -0.13 -8.17 45.02
CA ARG A 93 -1.45 -8.76 45.33
C ARG A 93 -1.41 -10.26 45.57
N LYS A 94 -0.42 -10.97 45.01
CA LYS A 94 -0.25 -12.42 45.20
C LYS A 94 0.49 -12.77 46.49
N GLN A 95 1.18 -11.79 47.09
CA GLN A 95 1.95 -11.97 48.33
C GLN A 95 1.14 -11.64 49.59
N THR A 96 -0.03 -11.00 49.46
CA THR A 96 -1.06 -10.84 50.50
C THR A 96 -2.06 -11.96 50.44
#